data_AF-A0A250XNB4-F1
#
_entry.id   AF-A0A250XNB4-F1
#
_cell.length_a   1.000
_cell.length_b   1.000
_cell.length_c   1.000
_cell.angle_alpha   90.00
_cell.angle_beta   90.00
_cell.angle_gamma   90.00
#
_symmetry.space_group_name_H-M   'P 1'
#
loop_
_entity.id
_entity.type
_entity.pdbx_description
1 polymer ?
#
loop_
_entity_poly.entity_id
_entity_poly.type
_entity_poly.pdbx_seq_one_letter_code
_entity_poly.pdbx_strand_id
1 'polypeptide(L)'
;MTLAQMFSYKKLIVATAASVAAALYLWRCIQEDRAADVSDLPPPALIGPLLRMLVVVFSVVYVVTFLVDNVLPRRMVESSPFASTPGQRGGTALLGAAMRHGPIIWDKYPDKSSRLTAPSNLTPDTHVFLVVIPTPETLGEVLMMTSYLVEKAGLVTVVIPFMPFATDEKAPTPGHVPTGLHSYQVFRMNGEKVRLIVGEPHTNHGLDSVGNRMNLMDHLMNFAAGHLFHKKDRNLIVVFPDEGSRDRYSYCVPSNASTVCMSKVRSSPDEIHHTGEFRVVPNGRPIHTVDFLIVDDIARTCSTLLSAIKELRTFFNIGESSSKFTLAVTHSVFAEEQHMDRLLTSREVHAYYTTDSNPDRVKALLARRAVLQDENPVEVHVWSCSNKIREEIELSIYNT
;
A
#
# COMPACT_ATOMS: atom_id res chain seq x y z
N MET A 1 25.79 2.97 -8.20
CA MET A 1 25.74 3.34 -9.62
C MET A 1 26.29 4.76 -9.73
N THR A 2 27.27 5.03 -10.58
CA THR A 2 27.85 6.38 -10.68
C THR A 2 26.94 7.32 -11.47
N LEU A 3 27.04 8.63 -11.24
CA LEU A 3 26.29 9.67 -11.97
C LEU A 3 26.46 9.54 -13.50
N ALA A 4 27.65 9.12 -13.95
CA ALA A 4 27.92 8.82 -15.37
C ALA A 4 27.10 7.64 -15.91
N GLN A 5 26.91 6.59 -15.10
CA GLN A 5 26.07 5.43 -15.48
C GLN A 5 24.59 5.82 -15.57
N MET A 6 24.11 6.69 -14.67
CA MET A 6 22.73 7.22 -14.72
C MET A 6 22.47 8.07 -15.96
N PHE A 7 23.42 8.91 -16.36
CA PHE A 7 23.32 9.71 -17.58
C PHE A 7 23.31 8.84 -18.84
N SER A 8 24.11 7.77 -18.86
CA SER A 8 24.11 6.81 -19.97
C SER A 8 22.78 6.05 -20.08
N TYR A 9 22.16 5.71 -18.95
CA TYR A 9 20.86 5.04 -18.91
C TYR A 9 19.72 5.93 -19.43
N LYS A 10 19.68 7.21 -19.04
CA LYS A 10 18.67 8.16 -19.56
C LYS A 10 18.77 8.34 -21.09
N LYS A 11 19.98 8.44 -21.63
CA LYS A 11 20.19 8.52 -23.09
C LYS A 11 19.71 7.26 -23.82
N LEU A 12 19.95 6.09 -23.24
CA LEU A 12 19.50 4.81 -23.81
C LEU A 12 17.97 4.70 -23.82
N ILE A 13 17.31 5.10 -22.73
CA ILE A 13 15.83 5.08 -22.64
C ILE A 13 15.21 6.03 -23.67
N VAL A 14 15.73 7.25 -23.80
CA VAL A 14 15.24 8.24 -24.79
C VAL A 14 15.44 7.74 -26.22
N ALA A 15 16.60 7.17 -26.54
CA ALA A 15 16.87 6.61 -27.86
C ALA A 15 15.94 5.42 -28.20
N THR A 16 15.63 4.59 -27.20
CA THR A 16 14.72 3.45 -27.35
C THR A 16 13.28 3.91 -27.58
N ALA A 17 12.81 4.89 -26.79
CA ALA A 17 11.47 5.45 -26.93
C ALA A 17 11.26 6.11 -28.31
N ALA A 18 12.26 6.86 -28.80
CA ALA A 18 12.22 7.48 -30.13
C ALA A 18 12.16 6.41 -31.24
N SER A 19 12.91 5.32 -31.11
CA SER A 19 12.92 4.22 -32.08
C SER A 19 11.59 3.46 -32.12
N VAL A 20 10.96 3.25 -30.96
CA VAL A 20 9.62 2.64 -30.86
C VAL A 20 8.55 3.54 -31.49
N ALA A 21 8.58 4.83 -31.22
CA ALA A 21 7.64 5.78 -31.79
C ALA A 21 7.75 5.83 -33.33
N ALA A 22 8.97 5.83 -33.87
CA ALA A 22 9.21 5.79 -35.32
C ALA A 22 8.70 4.48 -35.96
N ALA A 23 8.90 3.34 -35.30
CA ALA A 23 8.43 2.05 -35.78
C ALA A 23 6.89 1.95 -35.79
N LEU A 24 6.23 2.45 -34.73
CA LEU A 24 4.76 2.48 -34.65
C LEU A 24 4.16 3.44 -35.68
N TYR A 25 4.81 4.57 -35.95
CA TYR A 25 4.40 5.51 -37.00
C TYR A 25 4.48 4.86 -38.38
N LEU A 26 5.60 4.22 -38.72
CA LEU A 26 5.78 3.48 -39.98
C LEU A 26 4.75 2.36 -40.14
N TRP A 27 4.50 1.57 -39.09
CA TRP A 27 3.48 0.53 -39.09
C TRP A 27 2.08 1.10 -39.39
N ARG A 28 1.74 2.23 -38.77
CA ARG A 28 0.46 2.91 -38.98
C ARG A 28 0.32 3.44 -40.41
N CYS A 29 1.38 4.02 -40.98
CA CYS A 29 1.40 4.46 -42.38
C CYS A 29 1.17 3.28 -43.36
N ILE A 30 1.72 2.10 -43.06
CA ILE A 30 1.52 0.88 -43.87
C ILE A 30 0.07 0.39 -43.76
N GLN A 31 -0.55 0.44 -42.57
CA GLN A 31 -1.92 -0.05 -42.35
C GLN A 31 -2.99 0.87 -42.95
N GLU A 32 -2.75 2.19 -42.98
CA GLU A 32 -3.75 3.17 -43.43
C GLU A 32 -3.75 3.40 -44.95
N ASP A 33 -2.97 2.62 -45.72
CA ASP A 33 -2.84 2.69 -47.18
C ASP A 33 -2.61 4.12 -47.71
N ARG A 34 -2.00 4.96 -46.87
CA ARG A 34 -1.57 6.32 -47.23
C ARG A 34 -0.28 6.21 -48.03
N ALA A 35 -0.39 5.74 -49.26
CA ALA A 35 0.60 5.95 -50.31
C ALA A 35 0.58 7.44 -50.71
N ALA A 36 1.01 8.33 -49.81
CA ALA A 36 1.39 9.68 -50.15
C ALA A 36 2.91 9.67 -50.43
N ASP A 37 3.26 9.89 -51.70
CA ASP A 37 4.57 10.23 -52.24
C ASP A 37 5.78 9.56 -51.55
N VAL A 38 6.06 8.32 -51.95
CA VAL A 38 7.13 7.48 -51.41
C VAL A 38 8.43 7.67 -52.23
N SER A 39 8.94 8.90 -52.32
CA SER A 39 10.31 9.15 -52.80
C SER A 39 11.37 9.07 -51.70
N ASP A 40 10.94 9.14 -50.43
CA ASP A 40 11.84 9.27 -49.27
C ASP A 40 11.90 8.03 -48.36
N LEU A 41 11.16 6.95 -48.66
CA LEU A 41 11.30 5.71 -47.89
C LEU A 41 12.54 4.93 -48.35
N PRO A 42 13.30 4.33 -47.40
CA PRO A 42 14.43 3.49 -47.76
C PRO A 42 13.95 2.32 -48.63
N PRO A 43 14.70 1.94 -49.68
CA PRO A 43 14.28 0.89 -50.61
C PRO A 43 13.88 -0.39 -49.86
N PRO A 44 12.91 -1.17 -50.37
CA PRO A 44 12.38 -2.37 -49.70
C PRO A 44 13.46 -3.38 -49.24
N ALA A 45 14.62 -3.37 -49.90
CA ALA A 45 15.79 -4.16 -49.52
C ALA A 45 16.41 -3.80 -48.14
N LEU A 46 16.15 -2.61 -47.60
CA LEU A 46 16.65 -2.15 -46.30
C LEU A 46 15.68 -2.40 -45.14
N ILE A 47 14.40 -2.67 -45.42
CA ILE A 47 13.38 -2.91 -44.39
C ILE A 47 13.66 -4.23 -43.64
N GLY A 48 14.05 -5.28 -44.35
CA GLY A 48 14.43 -6.57 -43.75
C GLY A 48 15.63 -6.46 -42.78
N PRO A 49 16.75 -5.85 -43.19
CA PRO A 49 17.88 -5.56 -42.29
C PRO A 49 17.51 -4.72 -41.07
N LEU A 50 16.68 -3.68 -41.23
CA LEU A 50 16.24 -2.81 -40.12
C LEU A 50 15.37 -3.56 -39.11
N LEU A 51 14.43 -4.39 -39.57
CA LEU A 51 13.63 -5.26 -38.70
C LEU A 51 14.50 -6.27 -37.95
N ARG A 52 15.48 -6.87 -38.62
CA ARG A 52 16.44 -7.77 -37.96
C ARG A 52 17.28 -7.05 -36.91
N MET A 53 17.72 -5.83 -37.19
CA MET A 53 18.45 -5.00 -36.24
C MET A 53 17.59 -4.64 -35.02
N LEU A 54 16.32 -4.27 -35.23
CA LEU A 54 15.37 -4.01 -34.15
C LEU A 54 15.13 -5.25 -33.29
N VAL A 55 14.92 -6.43 -33.89
CA VAL A 55 14.78 -7.69 -33.14
C VAL A 55 16.01 -7.97 -32.29
N VAL A 56 17.22 -7.78 -32.83
CA VAL A 56 18.47 -7.94 -32.07
C VAL A 56 18.57 -6.95 -30.92
N VAL A 57 18.23 -5.67 -31.14
CA VAL A 57 18.23 -4.64 -30.08
C VAL A 57 17.23 -4.99 -28.98
N PHE A 58 16.01 -5.41 -29.33
CA PHE A 58 15.00 -5.83 -28.36
C PHE A 58 15.42 -7.08 -27.59
N SER A 59 16.01 -8.07 -28.26
CA SER A 59 16.53 -9.27 -27.60
C SER A 59 17.68 -8.94 -26.64
N VAL A 60 18.60 -8.05 -27.02
CA VAL A 60 19.71 -7.62 -26.15
C VAL A 60 19.18 -6.83 -24.95
N VAL A 61 18.25 -5.89 -25.15
CA VAL A 61 17.62 -5.15 -24.05
C VAL A 61 16.90 -6.12 -23.12
N TYR A 62 16.07 -7.01 -23.64
CA TYR A 62 15.34 -8.01 -22.84
C TYR A 62 16.28 -8.91 -22.04
N VAL A 63 17.36 -9.41 -22.65
CA VAL A 63 18.35 -10.24 -21.97
C VAL A 63 19.09 -9.45 -20.89
N VAL A 64 19.47 -8.19 -21.13
CA VAL A 64 20.13 -7.36 -20.12
C VAL A 64 19.20 -7.09 -18.95
N THR A 65 17.94 -6.72 -19.18
CA THR A 65 16.96 -6.50 -18.09
C THR A 65 16.70 -7.79 -17.34
N PHE A 66 16.51 -8.91 -18.05
CA PHE A 66 16.31 -10.23 -17.44
C PHE A 66 17.51 -10.67 -16.58
N LEU A 67 18.75 -10.45 -17.04
CA LEU A 67 19.96 -10.78 -16.27
C LEU A 67 20.15 -9.86 -15.06
N VAL A 68 19.81 -8.57 -15.18
CA VAL A 68 19.84 -7.63 -14.05
C VAL A 68 18.81 -8.01 -12.99
N ASP A 69 17.62 -8.44 -13.39
CA ASP A 69 16.54 -8.77 -12.47
C ASP A 69 16.64 -10.18 -11.88
N ASN A 70 17.23 -11.13 -12.60
CA ASN A 70 17.20 -12.56 -12.23
C ASN A 70 18.56 -13.22 -11.99
N VAL A 71 19.67 -12.66 -12.48
CA VAL A 71 21.00 -13.31 -12.41
C VAL A 71 21.98 -12.56 -11.51
N LEU A 72 21.84 -11.25 -11.32
CA LEU A 72 22.54 -10.58 -10.23
C LEU A 72 21.92 -11.04 -8.90
N PRO A 73 22.69 -11.68 -7.99
CA PRO A 73 22.14 -12.16 -6.75
C PRO A 73 21.61 -10.96 -5.96
N ARG A 74 20.29 -10.86 -5.81
CA ARG A 74 19.70 -10.13 -4.70
C ARG A 74 20.30 -10.77 -3.47
N ARG A 75 21.27 -10.09 -2.84
CA ARG A 75 21.78 -10.47 -1.52
C ARG A 75 20.57 -10.50 -0.61
N MET A 76 20.00 -11.68 -0.41
CA MET A 76 19.13 -11.96 0.70
C MET A 76 19.98 -11.73 1.94
N VAL A 77 19.64 -10.68 2.69
CA VAL A 77 20.10 -10.53 4.06
C VAL A 77 19.27 -11.54 4.85
N GLU A 78 19.79 -12.76 4.96
CA GLU A 78 19.29 -13.71 5.95
C GLU A 78 19.56 -13.15 7.34
N SER A 79 18.50 -12.80 8.05
CA SER A 79 18.56 -12.49 9.48
C SER A 79 18.75 -13.80 10.26
N SER A 80 20.01 -14.13 10.55
CA SER A 80 20.40 -15.17 11.51
C SER A 80 20.73 -14.52 12.87
N PRO A 81 20.45 -15.18 14.01
CA PRO A 81 20.53 -14.55 15.32
C PRO A 81 21.97 -14.35 15.78
N PHE A 82 22.16 -13.27 16.53
CA PHE A 82 23.34 -12.85 17.28
C PHE A 82 24.33 -13.97 17.67
N ALA A 83 25.56 -13.86 17.16
CA ALA A 83 26.77 -14.26 17.86
C ALA A 83 27.88 -13.25 17.53
N SER A 84 28.33 -12.51 18.54
CA SER A 84 29.38 -11.51 18.43
C SER A 84 30.75 -12.18 18.23
N THR A 85 31.43 -11.85 17.13
CA THR A 85 32.87 -12.09 16.99
C THR A 85 33.59 -10.75 16.79
N PRO A 86 34.60 -10.42 17.61
CA PRO A 86 35.34 -9.18 17.46
C PRO A 86 36.41 -9.33 16.38
N GLY A 87 36.33 -8.51 15.34
CA GLY A 87 37.47 -8.24 14.46
C GLY A 87 37.24 -8.56 12.98
N GLN A 88 36.45 -7.75 12.29
CA GLN A 88 36.67 -7.45 10.86
C GLN A 88 36.27 -6.00 10.59
N ARG A 89 37.28 -5.14 10.38
CA ARG A 89 37.13 -3.77 9.89
C ARG A 89 37.09 -3.83 8.37
N GLY A 90 35.99 -3.41 7.77
CA GLY A 90 35.92 -3.22 6.31
C GLY A 90 34.51 -3.16 5.75
N GLY A 91 33.79 -2.05 5.99
CA GLY A 91 32.64 -1.64 5.18
C GLY A 91 31.25 -1.82 5.81
N THR A 92 30.86 -0.89 6.69
CA THR A 92 29.49 -0.36 6.94
C THR A 92 29.51 0.51 8.21
N ALA A 93 30.31 1.57 8.21
CA ALA A 93 30.32 2.57 9.28
C ALA A 93 29.54 3.82 8.83
N LEU A 94 28.24 3.67 8.69
CA LEU A 94 27.25 4.75 8.84
C LEU A 94 26.24 4.31 9.90
N LEU A 95 26.77 3.90 11.05
CA LEU A 95 26.06 3.70 12.31
C LEU A 95 26.49 4.86 13.21
N GLY A 96 25.64 5.86 13.41
CA GLY A 96 26.03 7.03 14.20
C GLY A 96 24.92 7.95 14.69
N ALA A 97 23.77 8.04 14.01
CA ALA A 97 22.60 8.64 14.64
C ALA A 97 21.96 7.58 15.54
N ALA A 98 22.41 7.48 16.78
CA ALA A 98 21.67 6.72 17.79
C ALA A 98 20.27 7.37 17.90
N MET A 99 19.25 6.72 17.33
CA MET A 99 17.86 7.14 17.56
C MET A 99 17.61 7.11 19.06
N ARG A 100 17.22 8.26 19.62
CA ARG A 100 16.91 8.38 21.04
C ARG A 100 15.42 8.68 21.16
N HIS A 101 14.74 7.90 21.99
CA HIS A 101 13.37 8.24 22.35
C HIS A 101 13.40 9.51 23.21
N GLY A 102 12.82 10.60 22.71
CA GLY A 102 12.65 11.83 23.47
C GLY A 102 11.45 11.71 24.41
N PRO A 103 11.55 12.12 25.69
CA PRO A 103 10.38 12.12 26.56
C PRO A 103 9.36 13.14 26.08
N ILE A 104 8.12 12.70 25.89
CA ILE A 104 6.96 13.56 25.63
C ILE A 104 5.97 13.35 26.78
N ILE A 105 5.45 14.45 27.31
CA ILE A 105 4.27 14.40 28.18
C ILE A 105 3.09 14.84 27.32
N TRP A 106 2.09 13.98 27.22
CA TRP A 106 0.84 14.22 26.49
C TRP A 106 -0.32 13.96 27.42
N ASP A 107 -0.72 14.99 28.17
CA ASP A 107 -1.67 14.87 29.28
C ASP A 107 -2.71 16.00 29.22
N LYS A 108 -3.63 16.01 30.18
CA LYS A 108 -4.63 17.06 30.38
C LYS A 108 -4.44 17.75 31.72
N TYR A 109 -4.66 19.05 31.76
CA TYR A 109 -4.88 19.76 33.02
C TYR A 109 -6.23 19.35 33.65
N PRO A 110 -6.50 19.68 34.93
CA PRO A 110 -7.78 19.36 35.57
C PRO A 110 -9.01 19.94 34.86
N ASP A 111 -8.84 21.05 34.12
CA ASP A 111 -9.89 21.68 33.30
C ASP A 111 -10.07 21.03 31.92
N LYS A 112 -9.32 19.94 31.65
CA LYS A 112 -9.27 19.18 30.38
C LYS A 112 -8.55 19.89 29.22
N SER A 113 -7.92 21.04 29.47
CA SER A 113 -7.03 21.66 28.49
C SER A 113 -5.75 20.83 28.30
N SER A 114 -5.14 20.95 27.12
CA SER A 114 -3.97 20.14 26.73
C SER A 114 -2.72 20.55 27.51
N ARG A 115 -2.03 19.56 28.07
CA ARG A 115 -0.72 19.72 28.72
C ARG A 115 0.32 18.94 27.91
N LEU A 116 1.07 19.65 27.08
CA LEU A 116 2.05 19.09 26.17
C LEU A 116 3.47 19.50 26.58
N THR A 117 4.38 18.54 26.70
CA THR A 117 5.81 18.80 26.93
C THR A 117 6.62 18.02 25.90
N ALA A 118 7.54 18.70 25.22
CA ALA A 118 8.47 18.10 24.26
C ALA A 118 9.90 18.04 24.84
N PRO A 119 10.82 17.27 24.22
CA PRO A 119 12.22 17.25 24.61
C PRO A 119 12.86 18.65 24.56
N SER A 120 13.62 19.01 25.59
CA SER A 120 14.25 20.34 25.70
C SER A 120 15.60 20.46 25.00
N ASN A 121 16.21 19.34 24.63
CA ASN A 121 17.56 19.25 24.07
C ASN A 121 17.58 19.15 22.54
N LEU A 122 16.55 19.65 21.87
CA LEU A 122 16.48 19.71 20.41
C LEU A 122 17.36 20.84 19.87
N THR A 123 18.04 20.58 18.77
CA THR A 123 18.87 21.56 18.05
C THR A 123 18.42 21.68 16.59
N PRO A 124 18.78 22.76 15.88
CA PRO A 124 18.48 22.90 14.46
C PRO A 124 19.06 21.80 13.55
N ASP A 125 20.00 20.98 14.04
CA ASP A 125 20.53 19.82 13.30
C ASP A 125 19.77 18.52 13.61
N THR A 126 18.77 18.58 14.49
CA THR A 126 17.99 17.40 14.91
C THR A 126 16.87 17.11 13.92
N HIS A 127 16.75 15.85 13.50
CA HIS A 127 15.57 15.31 12.82
C HIS A 127 14.68 14.60 13.83
N VAL A 128 13.47 15.12 14.03
CA VAL A 128 12.47 14.55 14.95
C VAL A 128 11.47 13.72 14.19
N PHE A 129 11.21 12.51 14.69
CA PHE A 129 10.11 11.65 14.22
C PHE A 129 9.00 11.65 15.27
N LEU A 130 7.82 12.16 14.89
CA LEU A 130 6.63 12.15 15.73
C LEU A 130 5.68 11.06 15.22
N VAL A 131 5.66 9.90 15.89
CA VAL A 131 4.75 8.80 15.55
C VAL A 131 3.44 8.99 16.31
N VAL A 132 2.33 9.22 15.60
CA VAL A 132 1.06 9.55 16.24
C VAL A 132 -0.14 9.13 15.38
N ILE A 133 -1.26 8.82 16.03
CA ILE A 133 -2.54 8.57 15.37
C ILE A 133 -3.48 9.70 15.79
N PRO A 134 -3.68 10.72 14.94
CA PRO A 134 -4.53 11.85 15.29
C PRO A 134 -5.99 11.40 15.36
N THR A 135 -6.71 11.82 16.38
CA THR A 135 -8.18 11.73 16.46
C THR A 135 -8.78 13.13 16.29
N PRO A 136 -10.10 13.27 16.05
CA PRO A 136 -10.73 14.60 16.02
C PRO A 136 -10.41 15.44 17.26
N GLU A 137 -10.34 14.81 18.43
CA GLU A 137 -10.11 15.45 19.73
C GLU A 137 -8.64 15.81 19.96
N THR A 138 -7.71 15.09 19.33
CA THR A 138 -6.26 15.24 19.53
C THR A 138 -5.55 15.92 18.37
N LEU A 139 -6.21 16.12 17.22
CA LEU A 139 -5.60 16.75 16.03
C LEU A 139 -5.01 18.13 16.37
N GLY A 140 -5.72 18.96 17.14
CA GLY A 140 -5.20 20.25 17.59
C GLY A 140 -3.90 20.11 18.40
N GLU A 141 -3.82 19.11 19.26
CA GLU A 141 -2.63 18.82 20.08
C GLU A 141 -1.45 18.36 19.24
N VAL A 142 -1.72 17.49 18.26
CA VAL A 142 -0.72 17.02 17.29
C VAL A 142 -0.14 18.20 16.52
N LEU A 143 -0.98 19.14 16.09
CA LEU A 143 -0.54 20.32 15.35
C LEU A 143 0.27 21.28 16.22
N MET A 144 -0.15 21.52 17.47
CA MET A 144 0.62 22.32 18.43
C MET A 144 1.99 21.70 18.72
N MET A 145 2.04 20.39 18.95
CA MET A 145 3.29 19.66 19.16
C MET A 145 4.19 19.76 17.92
N THR A 146 3.63 19.53 16.73
CA THR A 146 4.37 19.63 15.47
C THR A 146 4.96 21.03 15.26
N SER A 147 4.15 22.07 15.47
CA SER A 147 4.58 23.47 15.38
C SER A 147 5.74 23.76 16.34
N TYR A 148 5.61 23.39 17.61
CA TYR A 148 6.67 23.55 18.60
C TYR A 148 7.96 22.84 18.20
N LEU A 149 7.86 21.59 17.73
CA LEU A 149 9.02 20.81 17.31
C LEU A 149 9.75 21.46 16.11
N VAL A 150 9.00 22.04 15.16
CA VAL A 150 9.57 22.71 13.97
C VAL A 150 10.39 23.94 14.35
N GLU A 151 10.01 24.67 15.40
CA GLU A 151 10.78 25.80 15.91
C GLU A 151 12.14 25.39 16.50
N LYS A 152 12.26 24.15 16.98
CA LYS A 152 13.44 23.65 17.70
C LYS A 152 14.31 22.70 16.89
N ALA A 153 13.74 22.03 15.91
CA ALA A 153 14.40 21.01 15.09
C ALA A 153 14.73 21.53 13.67
N GLY A 154 15.63 20.83 13.00
CA GLY A 154 15.91 21.06 11.58
C GLY A 154 14.80 20.53 10.69
N LEU A 155 14.30 19.34 11.03
CA LEU A 155 13.28 18.62 10.29
C LEU A 155 12.37 17.87 11.26
N VAL A 156 11.07 17.90 11.00
CA VAL A 156 10.07 17.12 11.72
C VAL A 156 9.36 16.22 10.71
N THR A 157 9.42 14.91 10.93
CA THR A 157 8.65 13.93 10.17
C THR A 157 7.55 13.37 11.06
N VAL A 158 6.30 13.66 10.72
CA VAL A 158 5.14 13.10 11.40
C VAL A 158 4.78 11.79 10.73
N VAL A 159 4.87 10.70 11.48
CA VAL A 159 4.52 9.35 11.02
C VAL A 159 3.13 9.02 11.54
N ILE A 160 2.20 8.80 10.63
CA ILE A 160 0.78 8.57 10.92
C ILE A 160 0.41 7.17 10.43
N PRO A 161 0.44 6.14 11.29
CA PRO A 161 0.14 4.77 10.87
C PRO A 161 -1.27 4.61 10.29
N PHE A 162 -2.22 5.39 10.79
CA PHE A 162 -3.59 5.45 10.29
C PHE A 162 -4.12 6.89 10.37
N MET A 163 -4.66 7.39 9.25
CA MET A 163 -5.22 8.75 9.16
C MET A 163 -6.76 8.68 9.11
N PRO A 164 -7.49 8.90 10.23
CA PRO A 164 -8.93 8.66 10.27
C PRO A 164 -9.77 9.59 9.39
N PHE A 165 -9.22 10.74 9.02
CA PHE A 165 -9.88 11.71 8.15
C PHE A 165 -9.73 11.37 6.67
N ALA A 166 -8.85 10.43 6.31
CA ALA A 166 -8.47 10.18 4.93
C ALA A 166 -9.61 9.66 4.05
N THR A 167 -10.74 9.20 4.60
CA THR A 167 -11.83 8.64 3.78
C THR A 167 -12.73 9.68 3.09
N ASP A 168 -12.64 10.96 3.48
CA ASP A 168 -13.54 12.02 3.00
C ASP A 168 -12.83 13.00 2.04
N GLU A 169 -12.57 12.54 0.82
CA GLU A 169 -11.60 13.21 -0.08
C GLU A 169 -12.24 13.98 -1.23
N LYS A 170 -13.49 13.64 -1.57
CA LYS A 170 -14.23 14.25 -2.67
C LYS A 170 -15.32 15.13 -2.10
N ALA A 171 -15.62 16.22 -2.77
CA ALA A 171 -16.80 17.03 -2.50
C ALA A 171 -17.95 16.53 -3.38
N PRO A 172 -18.78 15.56 -2.92
CA PRO A 172 -19.86 15.02 -3.74
C PRO A 172 -20.94 16.06 -4.04
N THR A 173 -21.05 17.10 -3.20
CA THR A 173 -22.03 18.17 -3.32
C THR A 173 -21.38 19.54 -3.13
N PRO A 174 -21.92 20.61 -3.74
CA PRO A 174 -21.47 21.97 -3.47
C PRO A 174 -21.54 22.30 -1.98
N GLY A 175 -20.46 22.86 -1.44
CA GLY A 175 -20.33 23.20 -0.02
C GLY A 175 -19.83 22.06 0.88
N HIS A 176 -19.70 20.83 0.37
CA HIS A 176 -19.02 19.75 1.11
C HIS A 176 -17.53 20.04 1.19
N VAL A 177 -16.99 20.00 2.41
CA VAL A 177 -15.55 20.18 2.65
C VAL A 177 -14.90 18.81 2.66
N PRO A 178 -14.03 18.47 1.68
CA PRO A 178 -13.35 17.18 1.64
C PRO A 178 -12.28 17.14 2.75
N THR A 179 -12.69 16.71 3.95
CA THR A 179 -11.85 16.81 5.15
C THR A 179 -10.57 15.98 5.04
N GLY A 180 -10.59 14.87 4.31
CA GLY A 180 -9.40 14.05 4.03
C GLY A 180 -8.34 14.81 3.25
N LEU A 181 -8.72 15.51 2.18
CA LEU A 181 -7.79 16.32 1.40
C LEU A 181 -7.17 17.46 2.22
N HIS A 182 -8.00 18.16 2.99
CA HIS A 182 -7.55 19.30 3.79
C HIS A 182 -6.74 18.88 5.01
N SER A 183 -6.97 17.69 5.57
CA SER A 183 -6.25 17.22 6.76
C SER A 183 -4.74 17.16 6.57
N TYR A 184 -4.25 16.76 5.39
CA TYR A 184 -2.82 16.80 5.05
C TYR A 184 -2.27 18.22 4.91
N GLN A 185 -3.07 19.15 4.39
CA GLN A 185 -2.68 20.54 4.21
C GLN A 185 -2.53 21.28 5.55
N VAL A 186 -3.28 20.86 6.57
CA VAL A 186 -3.15 21.47 7.91
C VAL A 186 -1.75 21.24 8.48
N PHE A 187 -1.10 20.10 8.20
CA PHE A 187 0.29 19.88 8.58
C PHE A 187 1.29 20.76 7.82
N ARG A 188 1.01 21.11 6.56
CA ARG A 188 1.83 22.05 5.76
C ARG A 188 1.86 23.46 6.34
N MET A 189 0.87 23.85 7.13
CA MET A 189 0.86 25.20 7.73
C MET A 189 2.05 25.41 8.68
N ASN A 190 2.68 24.33 9.14
CA ASN A 190 3.93 24.38 9.91
C ASN A 190 5.19 24.55 9.03
N GLY A 191 5.04 24.74 7.71
CA GLY A 191 6.13 25.04 6.77
C GLY A 191 6.82 23.82 6.17
N GLU A 192 7.88 24.07 5.38
CA GLU A 192 8.61 23.05 4.61
C GLU A 192 9.44 22.09 5.49
N LYS A 193 9.62 22.43 6.76
CA LYS A 193 10.29 21.59 7.76
C LYS A 193 9.42 20.43 8.25
N VAL A 194 8.17 20.33 7.79
CA VAL A 194 7.28 19.19 8.09
C VAL A 194 7.19 18.26 6.90
N ARG A 195 7.44 16.98 7.15
CA ARG A 195 7.16 15.88 6.22
C ARG A 195 6.16 14.92 6.86
N LEU A 196 5.29 14.34 6.04
CA LEU A 196 4.40 13.27 6.49
C LEU A 196 4.86 11.91 5.97
N ILE A 197 4.65 10.87 6.78
CA ILE A 197 4.66 9.48 6.35
C ILE A 197 3.32 8.89 6.81
N VAL A 198 2.45 8.49 5.89
CA VAL A 198 1.10 8.04 6.22
C VAL A 198 0.91 6.59 5.80
N GLY A 199 0.48 5.73 6.73
CA GLY A 199 0.16 4.34 6.45
C GLY A 199 -1.10 4.21 5.62
N GLU A 200 -0.99 3.53 4.47
CA GLU A 200 -2.11 3.14 3.58
C GLU A 200 -3.26 4.16 3.51
N PRO A 201 -2.99 5.41 3.11
CA PRO A 201 -4.05 6.40 3.00
C PRO A 201 -5.06 5.95 1.93
N HIS A 202 -6.34 6.23 2.17
CA HIS A 202 -7.41 5.87 1.23
C HIS A 202 -7.16 6.45 -0.18
N THR A 203 -6.49 7.60 -0.23
CA THR A 203 -5.93 8.22 -1.44
C THR A 203 -4.58 8.86 -1.17
N ASN A 204 -3.78 8.97 -2.24
CA ASN A 204 -2.57 9.78 -2.23
C ASN A 204 -2.85 11.26 -2.56
N HIS A 205 -4.07 11.61 -3.01
CA HIS A 205 -4.44 13.00 -3.30
C HIS A 205 -4.26 13.87 -2.05
N GLY A 206 -3.47 14.93 -2.18
CA GLY A 206 -3.08 15.81 -1.07
C GLY A 206 -1.81 15.37 -0.35
N LEU A 207 -1.63 14.06 -0.13
CA LEU A 207 -0.42 13.52 0.50
C LEU A 207 0.83 13.74 -0.35
N ASP A 208 0.74 13.56 -1.68
CA ASP A 208 1.87 13.71 -2.60
C ASP A 208 2.57 15.07 -2.50
N SER A 209 1.85 16.09 -2.02
CA SER A 209 2.40 17.42 -1.84
C SER A 209 3.16 17.59 -0.51
N VAL A 210 2.87 16.76 0.50
CA VAL A 210 3.31 16.98 1.89
C VAL A 210 4.11 15.81 2.49
N GLY A 211 4.15 14.66 1.82
CA GLY A 211 4.71 13.46 2.40
C GLY A 211 4.66 12.23 1.50
N ASN A 212 4.89 11.08 2.13
CA ASN A 212 4.97 9.78 1.47
C ASN A 212 3.95 8.81 2.06
N ARG A 213 3.51 7.86 1.23
CA ARG A 213 2.74 6.70 1.67
C ARG A 213 3.67 5.62 2.22
N MET A 214 3.34 5.10 3.39
CA MET A 214 3.86 3.87 3.95
C MET A 214 2.95 2.72 3.50
N ASN A 215 3.48 1.83 2.65
CA ASN A 215 2.77 0.64 2.20
C ASN A 215 2.78 -0.39 3.33
N LEU A 216 1.60 -0.73 3.82
CA LEU A 216 1.39 -1.75 4.86
C LEU A 216 0.74 -3.00 4.26
N MET A 217 0.02 -2.84 3.15
CA MET A 217 -0.73 -3.92 2.53
C MET A 217 0.18 -5.00 1.94
N ASP A 218 1.33 -4.63 1.38
CA ASP A 218 2.34 -5.57 0.89
C ASP A 218 2.82 -6.54 1.99
N HIS A 219 3.12 -6.02 3.16
CA HIS A 219 3.52 -6.82 4.32
C HIS A 219 2.35 -7.62 4.89
N LEU A 220 1.16 -7.03 4.98
CA LEU A 220 -0.04 -7.72 5.44
C LEU A 220 -0.40 -8.88 4.51
N MET A 221 -0.32 -8.66 3.19
CA MET A 221 -0.54 -9.69 2.17
C MET A 221 0.50 -10.78 2.28
N ASN A 222 1.78 -10.46 2.46
CA ASN A 222 2.81 -11.47 2.69
C ASN A 222 2.58 -12.27 3.98
N PHE A 223 2.11 -11.61 5.05
CA PHE A 223 1.77 -12.25 6.31
C PHE A 223 0.55 -13.18 6.19
N ALA A 224 -0.54 -12.72 5.58
CA ALA A 224 -1.70 -13.54 5.25
C ALA A 224 -1.32 -14.67 4.28
N ALA A 225 -0.43 -14.37 3.33
CA ALA A 225 0.03 -15.31 2.33
C ALA A 225 0.84 -16.44 2.96
N GLY A 226 1.72 -16.17 3.92
CA GLY A 226 2.43 -17.24 4.64
C GLY A 226 1.46 -18.30 5.18
N HIS A 227 0.29 -17.89 5.67
CA HIS A 227 -0.69 -18.83 6.22
C HIS A 227 -1.53 -19.54 5.14
N LEU A 228 -1.76 -18.90 3.99
CA LEU A 228 -2.61 -19.43 2.91
C LEU A 228 -1.82 -20.21 1.84
N PHE A 229 -0.59 -19.79 1.50
CA PHE A 229 0.18 -20.24 0.33
C PHE A 229 1.13 -21.41 0.62
N HIS A 230 1.37 -21.81 1.88
CA HIS A 230 2.19 -22.99 2.17
C HIS A 230 1.58 -24.31 1.67
N LYS A 231 0.31 -24.29 1.23
CA LYS A 231 -0.35 -25.43 0.62
C LYS A 231 -0.16 -25.36 -0.90
N LYS A 232 0.90 -26.00 -1.40
CA LYS A 232 1.30 -26.07 -2.84
C LYS A 232 0.16 -26.43 -3.82
N ASP A 233 -0.95 -26.97 -3.32
CA ASP A 233 -2.09 -27.43 -4.13
C ASP A 233 -3.32 -26.51 -4.10
N ARG A 234 -3.29 -25.38 -3.39
CA ARG A 234 -4.45 -24.48 -3.30
C ARG A 234 -4.41 -23.34 -4.32
N ASN A 235 -5.52 -23.16 -5.03
CA ASN A 235 -5.71 -22.00 -5.88
C ASN A 235 -6.15 -20.83 -5.00
N LEU A 236 -5.42 -19.72 -5.05
CA LEU A 236 -5.85 -18.48 -4.43
C LEU A 236 -6.51 -17.58 -5.48
N ILE A 237 -7.68 -17.06 -5.14
CA ILE A 237 -8.27 -15.91 -5.82
C ILE A 237 -8.21 -14.71 -4.88
N VAL A 238 -7.45 -13.68 -5.28
CA VAL A 238 -7.49 -12.38 -4.62
C VAL A 238 -8.69 -11.59 -5.13
N VAL A 239 -9.53 -11.13 -4.22
CA VAL A 239 -10.75 -10.39 -4.54
C VAL A 239 -10.59 -8.94 -4.10
N PHE A 240 -10.87 -8.03 -5.03
CA PHE A 240 -11.02 -6.61 -4.79
C PHE A 240 -12.51 -6.27 -4.70
N PRO A 241 -13.02 -5.81 -3.54
CA PRO A 241 -14.44 -5.51 -3.35
C PRO A 241 -14.94 -4.32 -4.19
N ASP A 242 -14.04 -3.47 -4.66
CA ASP A 242 -14.31 -2.41 -5.64
C ASP A 242 -13.06 -2.05 -6.48
N GLU A 243 -13.24 -1.23 -7.52
CA GLU A 243 -12.12 -0.80 -8.37
C GLU A 243 -11.05 -0.02 -7.61
N GLY A 244 -11.44 0.78 -6.61
CA GLY A 244 -10.49 1.54 -5.79
C GLY A 244 -9.51 0.64 -5.05
N SER A 245 -10.01 -0.46 -4.48
CA SER A 245 -9.15 -1.48 -3.86
C SER A 245 -8.24 -2.18 -4.87
N ARG A 246 -8.72 -2.51 -6.09
CA ARG A 246 -7.90 -3.12 -7.15
C ARG A 246 -6.76 -2.20 -7.57
N ASP A 247 -7.08 -0.94 -7.85
CA ASP A 247 -6.12 0.03 -8.33
C ASP A 247 -5.04 0.31 -7.26
N ARG A 248 -5.42 0.26 -5.98
CA ARG A 248 -4.49 0.40 -4.86
C ARG A 248 -3.64 -0.83 -4.58
N TYR A 249 -4.13 -2.05 -4.83
CA TYR A 249 -3.52 -3.27 -4.26
C TYR A 249 -3.19 -4.37 -5.28
N SER A 250 -3.53 -4.20 -6.55
CA SER A 250 -3.15 -5.16 -7.60
C SER A 250 -1.63 -5.39 -7.70
N TYR A 251 -0.81 -4.38 -7.37
CA TYR A 251 0.64 -4.48 -7.44
C TYR A 251 1.24 -5.47 -6.44
N CYS A 252 0.57 -5.76 -5.32
CA CYS A 252 1.06 -6.66 -4.29
C CYS A 252 0.47 -8.08 -4.40
N VAL A 253 -0.30 -8.36 -5.46
CA VAL A 253 -0.83 -9.70 -5.72
C VAL A 253 0.27 -10.60 -6.26
N PRO A 254 0.46 -11.81 -5.68
CA PRO A 254 1.41 -12.78 -6.23
C PRO A 254 1.09 -13.15 -7.67
N SER A 255 2.11 -13.26 -8.51
CA SER A 255 1.96 -13.51 -9.96
C SER A 255 1.27 -14.82 -10.31
N ASN A 256 1.22 -15.78 -9.38
CA ASN A 256 0.54 -17.06 -9.53
C ASN A 256 -0.90 -17.06 -9.00
N ALA A 257 -1.38 -15.96 -8.40
CA ALA A 257 -2.74 -15.84 -7.91
C ALA A 257 -3.66 -15.29 -9.02
N SER A 258 -4.88 -15.79 -9.08
CA SER A 258 -5.92 -15.19 -9.93
C SER A 258 -6.55 -14.01 -9.20
N THR A 259 -7.04 -13.01 -9.94
CA THR A 259 -7.70 -11.84 -9.35
C THR A 259 -9.15 -11.74 -9.80
N VAL A 260 -10.02 -11.28 -8.90
CA VAL A 260 -11.39 -10.87 -9.20
C VAL A 260 -11.57 -9.45 -8.70
N CYS A 261 -12.18 -8.58 -9.50
CA CYS A 261 -12.58 -7.25 -9.08
C CYS A 261 -14.09 -7.14 -9.22
N MET A 262 -14.75 -6.63 -8.19
CA MET A 262 -16.18 -6.38 -8.21
C MET A 262 -16.45 -4.95 -8.67
N SER A 263 -17.45 -4.74 -9.52
CA SER A 263 -17.92 -3.39 -9.82
C SER A 263 -18.99 -3.01 -8.80
N LYS A 264 -18.87 -1.79 -8.27
CA LYS A 264 -19.73 -1.26 -7.23
C LYS A 264 -20.61 -0.16 -7.81
N VAL A 265 -21.92 -0.38 -7.85
CA VAL A 265 -22.90 0.59 -8.31
C VAL A 265 -23.67 1.09 -7.10
N ARG A 266 -23.56 2.40 -6.81
CA ARG A 266 -24.36 3.04 -5.78
C ARG A 266 -25.65 3.56 -6.41
N SER A 267 -26.79 2.96 -6.05
CA SER A 267 -28.12 3.46 -6.43
C SER A 267 -28.52 4.66 -5.57
N SER A 268 -28.03 4.73 -4.33
CA SER A 268 -28.22 5.85 -3.40
C SER A 268 -27.03 5.98 -2.44
N PRO A 269 -26.94 7.02 -1.58
CA PRO A 269 -25.88 7.15 -0.58
C PRO A 269 -25.79 5.95 0.39
N ASP A 270 -26.94 5.33 0.69
CA ASP A 270 -27.06 4.25 1.67
C ASP A 270 -27.20 2.85 1.03
N GLU A 271 -27.41 2.79 -0.28
CA GLU A 271 -27.63 1.54 -1.01
C GLU A 271 -26.50 1.27 -2.01
N ILE A 272 -25.79 0.17 -1.77
CA ILE A 272 -24.67 -0.31 -2.59
C ILE A 272 -25.09 -1.63 -3.21
N HIS A 273 -25.17 -1.67 -4.53
CA HIS A 273 -25.24 -2.91 -5.30
C HIS A 273 -23.87 -3.24 -5.85
N HIS A 274 -23.48 -4.51 -5.76
CA HIS A 274 -22.33 -5.00 -6.46
C HIS A 274 -22.81 -5.68 -7.74
N THR A 275 -22.42 -5.16 -8.90
CA THR A 275 -22.73 -5.74 -10.21
C THR A 275 -21.43 -6.21 -10.80
N GLY A 276 -20.95 -7.40 -10.43
CA GLY A 276 -19.64 -7.86 -10.88
C GLY A 276 -19.66 -8.26 -12.37
N GLU A 277 -18.89 -7.57 -13.21
CA GLU A 277 -18.26 -8.23 -14.36
C GLU A 277 -17.08 -9.05 -13.81
N PHE A 278 -17.33 -10.33 -13.55
CA PHE A 278 -16.30 -11.24 -13.07
C PHE A 278 -15.40 -11.66 -14.24
N ARG A 279 -14.30 -10.93 -14.49
CA ARG A 279 -13.20 -11.46 -15.31
C ARG A 279 -12.39 -12.46 -14.48
N VAL A 280 -12.94 -13.65 -14.31
CA VAL A 280 -12.19 -14.77 -13.75
C VAL A 280 -11.41 -15.41 -14.89
N VAL A 281 -10.10 -15.62 -14.70
CA VAL A 281 -9.37 -16.63 -15.48
C VAL A 281 -9.11 -17.79 -14.53
N PRO A 282 -10.10 -18.68 -14.27
CA PRO A 282 -9.79 -19.87 -13.51
C PRO A 282 -8.91 -20.74 -14.42
N ASN A 283 -7.74 -21.13 -13.94
CA ASN A 283 -6.80 -22.03 -14.63
C ASN A 283 -7.35 -23.47 -14.77
N GLY A 284 -8.61 -23.64 -15.20
CA GLY A 284 -9.26 -24.93 -15.46
C GLY A 284 -9.52 -25.82 -14.25
N ARG A 285 -9.42 -25.29 -13.01
CA ARG A 285 -9.54 -26.09 -11.76
C ARG A 285 -10.89 -25.89 -11.05
N PRO A 286 -11.36 -26.87 -10.26
CA PRO A 286 -12.66 -26.78 -9.58
C PRO A 286 -12.70 -25.72 -8.48
N ILE A 287 -13.77 -24.92 -8.46
CA ILE A 287 -14.00 -23.80 -7.54
C ILE A 287 -14.00 -24.20 -6.06
N HIS A 288 -14.46 -25.41 -5.72
CA HIS A 288 -14.55 -25.90 -4.33
C HIS A 288 -13.18 -26.14 -3.65
N THR A 289 -12.07 -25.94 -4.38
CA THR A 289 -10.69 -26.01 -3.85
C THR A 289 -10.01 -24.64 -3.77
N VAL A 290 -10.77 -23.58 -4.01
CA VAL A 290 -10.27 -22.20 -4.08
C VAL A 290 -10.37 -21.52 -2.71
N ASP A 291 -9.26 -20.97 -2.25
CA ASP A 291 -9.26 -20.02 -1.15
C ASP A 291 -9.49 -18.60 -1.72
N PHE A 292 -10.40 -17.84 -1.12
CA PHE A 292 -10.66 -16.45 -1.50
C PHE A 292 -10.01 -15.52 -0.48
N LEU A 293 -9.22 -14.57 -0.95
CA LEU A 293 -8.61 -13.52 -0.13
C LEU A 293 -9.14 -12.16 -0.56
N ILE A 294 -10.04 -11.58 0.23
CA ILE A 294 -10.60 -10.25 -0.02
C ILE A 294 -9.68 -9.19 0.60
N VAL A 295 -9.29 -8.21 -0.20
CA VAL A 295 -8.27 -7.21 0.16
C VAL A 295 -8.86 -5.81 0.13
N ASP A 296 -8.72 -5.05 1.22
CA ASP A 296 -9.18 -3.66 1.27
C ASP A 296 -8.35 -2.80 2.24
N ASP A 297 -8.47 -1.47 2.17
CA ASP A 297 -7.72 -0.57 3.05
C ASP A 297 -8.33 -0.49 4.46
N ILE A 298 -9.67 -0.47 4.54
CA ILE A 298 -10.39 -0.14 5.77
C ILE A 298 -11.60 -1.06 6.04
N ALA A 299 -11.73 -1.51 7.29
CA ALA A 299 -12.91 -2.19 7.81
C ALA A 299 -13.63 -1.28 8.80
N ARG A 300 -14.73 -0.65 8.35
CA ARG A 300 -15.57 0.22 9.20
C ARG A 300 -16.87 -0.44 9.67
N THR A 301 -17.65 -0.97 8.73
CA THR A 301 -18.92 -1.69 8.99
C THR A 301 -18.88 -3.15 8.54
N CYS A 302 -17.82 -3.53 7.82
CA CYS A 302 -17.66 -4.78 7.09
C CYS A 302 -18.74 -5.10 6.03
N SER A 303 -19.70 -4.19 5.78
CA SER A 303 -20.79 -4.45 4.83
C SER A 303 -20.27 -4.74 3.42
N THR A 304 -19.32 -3.95 2.91
CA THR A 304 -18.75 -4.18 1.57
C THR A 304 -18.06 -5.55 1.47
N LEU A 305 -17.29 -5.94 2.49
CA LEU A 305 -16.55 -7.20 2.50
C LEU A 305 -17.51 -8.41 2.56
N LEU A 306 -18.55 -8.35 3.40
CA LEU A 306 -19.52 -9.44 3.54
C LEU A 306 -20.47 -9.52 2.32
N SER A 307 -20.85 -8.38 1.74
CA SER A 307 -21.56 -8.35 0.46
C SER A 307 -20.72 -8.98 -0.66
N ALA A 308 -19.42 -8.69 -0.70
CA ALA A 308 -18.51 -9.32 -1.66
C ALA A 308 -18.51 -10.85 -1.54
N ILE A 309 -18.48 -11.39 -0.31
CA ILE A 309 -18.60 -12.82 -0.06
C ILE A 309 -19.91 -13.38 -0.62
N LYS A 310 -21.04 -12.72 -0.35
CA LYS A 310 -22.37 -13.16 -0.80
C LYS A 310 -22.45 -13.23 -2.33
N GLU A 311 -21.94 -12.21 -3.02
CA GLU A 311 -21.92 -12.17 -4.48
C GLU A 311 -20.98 -13.24 -5.06
N LEU A 312 -19.79 -13.43 -4.48
CA LEU A 312 -18.87 -14.50 -4.92
C LEU A 312 -19.53 -15.87 -4.78
N ARG A 313 -20.23 -16.12 -3.67
CA ARG A 313 -20.96 -17.39 -3.47
C ARG A 313 -22.03 -17.58 -4.54
N THR A 314 -22.79 -16.55 -4.83
CA THR A 314 -23.85 -16.59 -5.84
C THR A 314 -23.27 -16.84 -7.23
N PHE A 315 -22.25 -16.06 -7.61
CA PHE A 315 -21.63 -16.13 -8.93
C PHE A 315 -20.95 -17.47 -9.18
N PHE A 316 -20.19 -17.98 -8.21
CA PHE A 316 -19.45 -19.22 -8.33
C PHE A 316 -20.25 -20.47 -7.88
N ASN A 317 -21.53 -20.29 -7.50
CA ASN A 317 -22.39 -21.34 -6.96
C ASN A 317 -21.73 -22.13 -5.81
N ILE A 318 -21.15 -21.41 -4.84
CA ILE A 318 -20.44 -21.97 -3.69
C ILE A 318 -21.43 -22.18 -2.55
N GLY A 319 -21.73 -23.43 -2.22
CA GLY A 319 -22.56 -23.79 -1.07
C GLY A 319 -21.93 -23.34 0.26
N GLU A 320 -22.76 -23.07 1.28
CA GLU A 320 -22.36 -22.46 2.56
C GLU A 320 -21.14 -23.12 3.21
N SER A 321 -21.01 -24.44 3.12
CA SER A 321 -19.94 -25.24 3.75
C SER A 321 -18.67 -25.44 2.90
N SER A 322 -18.64 -25.01 1.64
CA SER A 322 -17.68 -25.50 0.64
C SER A 322 -16.45 -24.63 0.37
N SER A 323 -16.46 -23.34 0.74
CA SER A 323 -15.27 -22.47 0.63
C SER A 323 -15.22 -21.46 1.76
N LYS A 324 -14.00 -21.15 2.18
CA LYS A 324 -13.70 -20.26 3.30
C LYS A 324 -13.13 -18.95 2.77
N PHE A 325 -13.66 -17.83 3.24
CA PHE A 325 -13.19 -16.51 2.85
C PHE A 325 -12.21 -15.99 3.89
N THR A 326 -11.07 -15.50 3.42
CA THR A 326 -10.10 -14.77 4.22
C THR A 326 -10.18 -13.30 3.87
N LEU A 327 -10.09 -12.45 4.87
CA LEU A 327 -10.06 -11.00 4.70
C LEU A 327 -8.67 -10.49 5.08
N ALA A 328 -8.09 -9.61 4.28
CA ALA A 328 -6.88 -8.86 4.61
C ALA A 328 -7.17 -7.36 4.50
N VAL A 329 -7.22 -6.69 5.64
CA VAL A 329 -7.61 -5.29 5.73
C VAL A 329 -6.62 -4.51 6.57
N THR A 330 -5.97 -3.50 5.99
CA THR A 330 -4.92 -2.75 6.70
C THR A 330 -5.44 -2.14 7.99
N HIS A 331 -6.54 -1.38 7.92
CA HIS A 331 -7.05 -0.59 9.04
C HIS A 331 -8.36 -1.15 9.59
N SER A 332 -8.28 -1.74 10.78
CA SER A 332 -9.46 -2.13 11.57
C SER A 332 -9.99 -0.92 12.33
N VAL A 333 -11.07 -0.30 11.84
CA VAL A 333 -11.62 0.94 12.43
C VAL A 333 -12.85 0.67 13.27
N PHE A 334 -13.80 -0.13 12.76
CA PHE A 334 -15.05 -0.53 13.43
C PHE A 334 -15.73 0.61 14.21
N ALA A 335 -16.67 1.29 13.55
CA ALA A 335 -17.33 2.44 14.16
C ALA A 335 -18.08 2.08 15.47
N GLU A 336 -18.56 0.85 15.58
CA GLU A 336 -19.40 0.35 16.68
C GLU A 336 -19.12 -1.13 16.93
N GLU A 337 -19.40 -1.62 18.14
CA GLU A 337 -19.20 -3.04 18.51
C GLU A 337 -20.01 -3.99 17.62
N GLN A 338 -21.24 -3.62 17.24
CA GLN A 338 -22.07 -4.43 16.35
C GLN A 338 -21.42 -4.70 14.97
N HIS A 339 -20.53 -3.81 14.52
CA HIS A 339 -19.76 -4.03 13.29
C HIS A 339 -18.66 -5.08 13.47
N MET A 340 -18.05 -5.15 14.66
CA MET A 340 -17.13 -6.22 15.03
C MET A 340 -17.90 -7.54 15.15
N ASP A 341 -19.05 -7.54 15.82
CA ASP A 341 -19.89 -8.73 15.99
C ASP A 341 -20.29 -9.33 14.65
N ARG A 342 -20.72 -8.49 13.71
CA ARG A 342 -21.08 -8.92 12.36
C ARG A 342 -19.93 -9.64 11.65
N LEU A 343 -18.70 -9.16 11.81
CA LEU A 343 -17.52 -9.83 11.27
C LEU A 343 -17.23 -11.13 12.04
N LEU A 344 -17.11 -11.03 13.36
CA LEU A 344 -16.65 -12.12 14.22
C LEU A 344 -17.63 -13.30 14.26
N THR A 345 -18.92 -13.05 14.10
CA THR A 345 -19.95 -14.12 14.07
C THR A 345 -20.25 -14.63 12.66
N SER A 346 -19.62 -14.07 11.62
CA SER A 346 -19.80 -14.52 10.24
C SER A 346 -19.29 -15.95 10.09
N ARG A 347 -20.19 -16.84 9.64
CA ARG A 347 -19.83 -18.23 9.33
C ARG A 347 -19.08 -18.36 8.01
N GLU A 348 -19.12 -17.32 7.17
CA GLU A 348 -18.44 -17.34 5.88
C GLU A 348 -16.96 -16.94 5.97
N VAL A 349 -16.62 -16.12 6.96
CA VAL A 349 -15.25 -15.68 7.19
C VAL A 349 -14.51 -16.73 8.03
N HIS A 350 -13.34 -17.15 7.54
CA HIS A 350 -12.47 -18.06 8.27
C HIS A 350 -11.41 -17.32 9.06
N ALA A 351 -10.79 -16.33 8.43
CA ALA A 351 -9.71 -15.56 9.01
C ALA A 351 -9.79 -14.10 8.59
N TYR A 352 -9.41 -13.23 9.51
CA TYR A 352 -9.34 -11.79 9.35
C TYR A 352 -7.93 -11.32 9.73
N TYR A 353 -7.18 -10.89 8.73
CA TYR A 353 -5.82 -10.35 8.85
C TYR A 353 -5.90 -8.84 8.84
N THR A 354 -5.25 -8.20 9.82
CA THR A 354 -5.18 -6.74 9.91
C THR A 354 -3.85 -6.27 10.47
N THR A 355 -3.65 -4.95 10.54
CA THR A 355 -2.47 -4.36 11.17
C THR A 355 -2.82 -3.67 12.49
N ASP A 356 -1.84 -3.47 13.36
CA ASP A 356 -1.95 -2.64 14.57
C ASP A 356 -1.80 -1.12 14.31
N SER A 357 -1.98 -0.68 13.05
CA SER A 357 -1.97 0.75 12.67
C SER A 357 -3.02 1.60 13.40
N ASN A 358 -4.07 0.97 13.95
CA ASN A 358 -5.01 1.56 14.89
C ASN A 358 -5.11 0.68 16.15
N PRO A 359 -4.17 0.82 17.11
CA PRO A 359 -3.98 -0.14 18.18
C PRO A 359 -5.16 -0.21 19.14
N ASP A 360 -5.84 0.91 19.42
CA ASP A 360 -7.01 0.94 20.30
C ASP A 360 -8.18 0.13 19.71
N ARG A 361 -8.43 0.28 18.40
CA ARG A 361 -9.50 -0.46 17.70
C ARG A 361 -9.16 -1.92 17.54
N VAL A 362 -7.89 -2.26 17.29
CA VAL A 362 -7.44 -3.65 17.25
C VAL A 362 -7.53 -4.31 18.64
N LYS A 363 -7.16 -3.60 19.70
CA LYS A 363 -7.33 -4.09 21.08
C LYS A 363 -8.80 -4.34 21.39
N ALA A 364 -9.69 -3.43 21.00
CA ALA A 364 -11.14 -3.60 21.16
C ALA A 364 -11.65 -4.83 20.38
N LEU A 365 -11.20 -5.02 19.13
CA LEU A 365 -11.53 -6.18 18.31
C LEU A 365 -11.11 -7.50 18.99
N LEU A 366 -9.89 -7.57 19.49
CA LEU A 366 -9.36 -8.76 20.17
C LEU A 366 -10.09 -9.03 21.50
N ALA A 367 -10.40 -7.99 22.27
CA ALA A 367 -11.20 -8.11 23.49
C ALA A 367 -12.61 -8.62 23.18
N ARG A 368 -13.26 -8.07 22.14
CA ARG A 368 -14.59 -8.51 21.72
C ARG A 368 -14.60 -9.96 21.23
N ARG A 369 -13.58 -10.37 20.46
CA ARG A 369 -13.37 -11.77 20.06
C ARG A 369 -13.26 -12.70 21.27
N ALA A 370 -12.55 -12.30 22.32
CA ALA A 370 -12.41 -13.10 23.53
C ALA A 370 -13.74 -13.30 24.27
N VAL A 371 -14.64 -12.32 24.24
CA VAL A 371 -16.00 -12.44 24.81
C VAL A 371 -16.87 -13.42 24.02
N LEU A 372 -16.71 -13.49 22.71
CA LEU A 372 -17.55 -14.30 21.81
C LEU A 372 -17.04 -15.74 21.61
N GLN A 373 -16.04 -16.22 22.35
CA GLN A 373 -15.31 -17.47 22.05
C GLN A 373 -16.17 -18.71 21.80
N ASP A 374 -17.32 -18.84 22.44
CA ASP A 374 -18.22 -20.00 22.28
C ASP A 374 -19.07 -19.96 21.00
N GLU A 375 -19.13 -18.80 20.33
CA GLU A 375 -19.93 -18.57 19.12
C GLU A 375 -19.08 -18.32 17.86
N ASN A 376 -17.75 -18.26 17.98
CA ASN A 376 -16.92 -17.51 17.05
C ASN A 376 -16.01 -18.39 16.14
N PRO A 377 -16.30 -18.47 14.84
CA PRO A 377 -15.48 -19.20 13.87
C PRO A 377 -14.29 -18.41 13.30
N VAL A 378 -14.19 -17.08 13.54
CA VAL A 378 -13.21 -16.22 12.85
C VAL A 378 -11.89 -16.14 13.60
N GLU A 379 -10.82 -16.55 12.93
CA GLU A 379 -9.46 -16.33 13.40
C GLU A 379 -9.03 -14.88 13.11
N VAL A 380 -8.63 -14.14 14.14
CA VAL A 380 -8.10 -12.78 13.97
C VAL A 380 -6.58 -12.80 14.12
N HIS A 381 -5.90 -12.32 13.09
CA HIS A 381 -4.46 -12.26 12.98
C HIS A 381 -4.01 -10.80 12.82
N VAL A 382 -3.10 -10.34 13.68
CA VAL A 382 -2.63 -8.95 13.68
C VAL A 382 -1.16 -8.92 13.33
N TRP A 383 -0.81 -8.23 12.26
CA TRP A 383 0.56 -7.93 11.89
C TRP A 383 0.99 -6.58 12.49
N SER A 384 2.17 -6.53 13.11
CA SER A 384 2.66 -5.28 13.68
C SER A 384 3.34 -4.41 12.64
N CYS A 385 2.84 -3.19 12.48
CA CYS A 385 3.42 -2.17 11.61
C CYS A 385 4.69 -1.53 12.18
N SER A 386 5.08 -1.84 13.43
CA SER A 386 6.26 -1.27 14.09
C SER A 386 7.56 -1.42 13.30
N ASN A 387 7.76 -2.58 12.65
CA ASN A 387 8.94 -2.84 11.84
C ASN A 387 8.94 -1.99 10.56
N LYS A 388 7.77 -1.80 9.95
CA LYS A 388 7.62 -0.98 8.75
C LYS A 388 7.75 0.51 9.06
N ILE A 389 7.19 0.97 10.18
CA ILE A 389 7.42 2.33 10.70
C ILE A 389 8.93 2.57 10.89
N ARG A 390 9.66 1.61 11.49
CA ARG A 390 11.11 1.72 11.65
C ARG A 390 11.83 1.81 10.30
N GLU A 391 11.47 0.95 9.35
CA GLU A 391 12.05 0.98 7.99
C GLU A 391 11.83 2.34 7.31
N GLU A 392 10.62 2.89 7.37
CA GLU A 392 10.32 4.21 6.79
C GLU A 392 11.09 5.35 7.48
N ILE A 393 11.27 5.26 8.80
CA ILE A 393 12.12 6.20 9.56
C ILE A 393 13.57 6.11 9.09
N GLU A 394 14.12 4.90 8.99
CA GLU A 394 15.49 4.68 8.52
C GLU A 394 15.69 5.20 7.09
N LEU A 395 14.77 4.88 6.18
CA LEU A 395 14.78 5.39 4.80
C LEU A 395 14.70 6.93 4.75
N SER A 396 13.90 7.55 5.61
CA SER A 396 13.81 9.02 5.70
C SER A 396 15.13 9.65 6.18
N ILE A 397 15.83 9.00 7.11
CA ILE A 397 17.17 9.42 7.55
C ILE A 397 18.16 9.34 6.39
N TYR A 398 18.15 8.26 5.59
CA TYR A 398 19.07 8.12 4.45
C TYR A 398 18.86 9.13 3.33
N ASN A 399 17.63 9.64 3.19
CA ASN A 399 17.25 10.57 2.11
C ASN A 399 17.38 12.05 2.50
N THR A 400 17.75 12.35 3.75
CA THR A 400 17.97 13.72 4.25
C THR A 400 19.46 14.02 4.28
#